data_AF-A0A5K1G7P5-F1
#
_entry.id   AF-A0A5K1G7P5-F1
#
_cell.length_a   1.000
_cell.length_b   1.000
_cell.length_c   1.000
_cell.angle_alpha   90.00
_cell.angle_beta   90.00
_cell.angle_gamma   90.00
#
_symmetry.space_group_name_H-M   'P 1'
#
loop_
_entity.id
_entity.type
_entity.pdbx_description
1 polymer ?
#
loop_
_entity_poly.entity_id
_entity_poly.type
_entity_poly.pdbx_seq_one_letter_code
_entity_poly.pdbx_strand_id
1 'polypeptide(L)'
;SSLFINCGGNQYNDNENKYEADPTPLGESTYYLSTERNWALTSTGAFMDMNTTGAPLSYIIANKSRLSMNDPTLYMTARTSPMAMTYYGLCLQSGSYSVSLHFAEIIFTDDQTFSSLGERVFDVSIQ
;
A
#
# COMPACT_ATOMS: atom_id res chain seq x y z
N SER A 1 5.85 -9.80 19.84
CA SER A 1 5.19 -8.57 19.35
C SER A 1 5.06 -8.70 17.85
N SER A 2 3.92 -8.32 17.28
CA SER A 2 3.66 -8.39 15.84
C SER A 2 3.23 -7.00 15.35
N LEU A 3 3.59 -6.66 14.13
CA LEU A 3 3.26 -5.39 13.49
C LEU A 3 2.47 -5.70 12.21
N PHE A 4 1.28 -5.13 12.10
CA PHE A 4 0.40 -5.30 10.94
C PHE A 4 0.00 -3.91 10.43
N ILE A 5 0.26 -3.65 9.15
CA ILE A 5 0.03 -2.35 8.53
C ILE A 5 -0.92 -2.55 7.36
N ASN A 6 -2.03 -1.80 7.29
CA ASN A 6 -2.91 -1.76 6.13
C ASN A 6 -2.45 -0.65 5.17
N CYS A 7 -1.50 -0.96 4.29
CA CYS A 7 -0.82 -0.02 3.41
C CYS A 7 -1.79 0.75 2.50
N GLY A 8 -1.97 2.05 2.74
CA GLY A 8 -2.92 2.90 2.01
C GLY A 8 -4.39 2.66 2.39
N GLY A 9 -4.66 2.03 3.53
CA GLY A 9 -6.01 1.71 4.00
C GLY A 9 -6.30 2.25 5.39
N ASN A 10 -7.58 2.14 5.79
CA ASN A 10 -8.00 2.42 7.16
C ASN A 10 -7.63 1.27 8.09
N GLN A 11 -7.79 1.47 9.41
CA GLN A 11 -7.62 0.39 10.37
C GLN A 11 -8.55 -0.78 9.98
N TYR A 12 -8.01 -1.99 9.97
CA TYR A 12 -8.75 -3.19 9.64
C TYR A 12 -8.43 -4.26 10.68
N ASN A 13 -9.45 -4.99 11.12
CA ASN A 13 -9.28 -6.10 12.04
C ASN A 13 -9.77 -7.35 11.32
N ASP A 14 -8.91 -8.33 11.18
CA ASP A 14 -9.36 -9.70 10.89
C ASP A 14 -9.64 -10.43 12.23
N ASN A 15 -9.91 -11.73 12.17
CA ASN A 15 -10.24 -12.51 13.38
C ASN A 15 -9.06 -12.66 14.35
N GLU A 16 -7.82 -12.41 13.92
CA GLU A 16 -6.59 -12.69 14.67
C GLU A 16 -5.71 -11.45 14.88
N ASN A 17 -5.75 -10.50 13.96
CA ASN A 17 -4.80 -9.42 13.80
C ASN A 17 -5.49 -8.06 13.65
N LYS A 18 -4.90 -7.04 14.30
CA LYS A 18 -5.27 -5.63 14.13
C LYS A 18 -4.25 -4.95 13.21
N TYR A 19 -4.68 -4.58 12.02
CA TYR A 19 -3.90 -3.80 11.07
C TYR A 19 -4.05 -2.31 11.38
N GLU A 20 -2.93 -1.63 11.56
CA GLU A 20 -2.89 -0.19 11.72
C GLU A 20 -3.19 0.53 10.42
N ALA A 21 -3.87 1.67 10.54
CA ALA A 21 -4.26 2.50 9.41
C ALA A 21 -3.04 3.21 8.80
N ASP A 22 -3.00 3.26 7.47
CA ASP A 22 -2.11 4.11 6.69
C ASP A 22 -2.94 4.99 5.73
N PRO A 23 -3.79 5.91 6.24
CA PRO A 23 -4.80 6.58 5.43
C PRO A 23 -4.30 7.89 4.78
N THR A 24 -3.06 8.32 5.07
CA THR A 24 -2.61 9.66 4.72
C THR A 24 -2.33 9.79 3.22
N PRO A 25 -2.97 10.73 2.50
CA PRO A 25 -2.57 11.04 1.13
C PRO A 25 -1.23 11.78 1.22
N LEU A 26 -0.15 11.04 0.97
CA LEU A 26 1.20 11.58 0.92
C LEU A 26 1.39 12.33 -0.40
N GLY A 27 2.36 13.24 -0.46
CA GLY A 27 2.73 13.97 -1.67
C GLY A 27 3.91 13.33 -2.42
N GLU A 28 4.51 14.08 -3.34
CA GLU A 28 5.61 13.61 -4.20
C GLU A 28 6.87 13.20 -3.43
N SER A 29 7.05 13.73 -2.23
CA SER A 29 8.09 13.32 -1.28
C SER A 29 7.52 13.47 0.10
N THR A 30 7.44 12.38 0.86
CA THR A 30 6.82 12.44 2.18
C THR A 30 7.42 11.44 3.15
N TYR A 31 7.47 11.88 4.40
CA TYR A 31 7.72 11.08 5.58
C TYR A 31 6.46 11.04 6.44
N TYR A 32 6.10 9.86 6.92
CA TYR A 32 4.99 9.64 7.86
C TYR A 32 5.48 8.82 9.05
N LEU A 33 5.03 9.19 10.25
CA LEU A 33 5.26 8.46 11.49
C LEU A 33 3.90 8.03 12.04
N SER A 34 3.77 6.74 12.38
CA SER A 34 2.51 6.21 12.90
C SER A 34 2.12 6.85 14.23
N THR A 35 0.82 6.87 14.52
CA THR A 35 0.28 7.40 15.78
C THR A 35 0.87 6.70 17.00
N GLU A 36 1.02 5.36 16.92
CA GLU A 36 1.60 4.53 17.98
C GLU A 36 3.15 4.57 17.97
N ARG A 37 3.77 5.27 17.01
CA ARG A 37 5.22 5.46 16.84
C ARG A 37 6.04 4.17 16.79
N ASN A 38 5.40 3.10 16.36
CA ASN A 38 5.95 1.76 16.19
C ASN A 38 6.29 1.44 14.73
N TRP A 39 5.88 2.28 13.78
CA TRP A 39 6.30 2.21 12.39
C TRP A 39 6.32 3.58 11.71
N ALA A 40 7.01 3.67 10.58
CA ALA A 40 7.12 4.87 9.76
C ALA A 40 7.14 4.52 8.27
N LEU A 41 6.99 5.54 7.43
CA LEU A 41 6.93 5.40 5.98
C LEU A 41 7.66 6.56 5.30
N THR A 42 8.43 6.26 4.26
CA THR A 42 8.92 7.24 3.30
C THR A 42 8.41 6.89 1.90
N SER A 43 8.00 7.88 1.12
CA SER A 43 7.55 7.69 -0.26
C SER A 43 8.09 8.82 -1.14
N THR A 44 8.49 8.48 -2.37
CA THR A 44 9.07 9.42 -3.33
C THR A 44 8.51 9.25 -4.74
N GLY A 45 8.59 10.31 -5.53
CA GLY A 45 8.21 10.33 -6.94
C GLY A 45 6.89 11.04 -7.19
N ALA A 46 6.74 11.55 -8.42
CA ALA A 46 5.55 12.26 -8.88
C ALA A 46 4.96 11.57 -10.12
N PHE A 47 3.64 11.49 -10.22
CA PHE A 47 2.97 11.03 -11.44
C PHE A 47 2.98 12.15 -12.49
N MET A 48 3.51 11.88 -13.69
CA MET A 48 3.75 12.90 -14.72
C MET A 48 2.50 13.29 -15.54
N ASP A 49 1.43 12.48 -15.56
CA ASP A 49 0.35 12.59 -16.57
C ASP A 49 -1.00 13.11 -16.05
N MET A 50 -1.16 13.36 -14.75
CA MET A 50 -2.50 13.57 -14.18
C MET A 50 -2.97 15.03 -14.05
N ASN A 51 -2.24 16.01 -14.61
CA ASN A 51 -2.65 17.43 -14.56
C ASN A 51 -3.77 17.79 -15.56
N THR A 52 -4.38 16.82 -16.25
CA THR A 52 -5.42 17.07 -17.26
C THR A 52 -6.84 17.02 -16.68
N THR A 53 -7.05 16.47 -15.48
CA THR A 53 -8.39 16.24 -14.91
C THR A 53 -8.69 17.06 -13.65
N GLY A 54 -7.72 17.81 -13.11
CA GLY A 54 -7.91 18.63 -11.91
C GLY A 54 -8.18 17.84 -10.61
N ALA A 55 -8.06 16.51 -10.65
CA ALA A 55 -8.16 15.67 -9.46
C ALA A 55 -6.82 15.70 -8.68
N PRO A 56 -6.85 15.79 -7.34
CA PRO A 56 -5.63 15.75 -6.54
C PRO A 56 -4.88 14.42 -6.75
N LEU A 57 -3.55 14.50 -6.83
CA LEU A 57 -2.67 13.33 -6.92
C LEU A 57 -2.97 12.40 -5.74
N SER A 58 -3.45 11.18 -6.03
CA SER A 58 -3.70 10.18 -5.01
C SER A 58 -2.60 9.13 -5.03
N TYR A 59 -1.86 9.04 -3.92
CA TYR A 59 -0.88 7.99 -3.65
C TYR A 59 -1.53 6.78 -2.97
N ILE A 60 -2.87 6.78 -2.91
CA ILE A 60 -3.71 5.65 -2.53
C ILE A 60 -4.59 5.33 -3.73
N ILE A 61 -4.54 4.09 -4.17
CA ILE A 61 -5.36 3.59 -5.26
C ILE A 61 -6.48 2.73 -4.71
N ALA A 62 -7.69 2.90 -5.27
CA ALA A 62 -8.83 2.07 -4.95
C ALA A 62 -8.97 0.94 -5.97
N ASN A 63 -9.48 -0.20 -5.50
CA ASN A 63 -9.70 -1.38 -6.32
C ASN A 63 -10.75 -1.13 -7.41
N LYS A 64 -10.41 -1.52 -8.64
CA LYS A 64 -11.27 -1.56 -9.84
C LYS A 64 -11.44 -2.98 -10.40
N SER A 65 -10.64 -3.92 -9.91
CA SER A 65 -10.62 -5.31 -10.32
C SER A 65 -11.60 -6.19 -9.53
N ARG A 66 -11.89 -7.37 -10.06
CA ARG A 66 -12.61 -8.42 -9.33
C ARG A 66 -11.62 -9.31 -8.59
N LEU A 67 -11.69 -9.30 -7.26
CA LEU A 67 -10.87 -10.16 -6.41
C LEU A 67 -11.59 -11.47 -6.12
N SER A 68 -10.98 -12.60 -6.48
CA SER A 68 -11.58 -13.94 -6.35
C SER A 68 -11.28 -14.62 -5.01
N MET A 69 -11.24 -13.86 -3.91
CA MET A 69 -10.87 -14.36 -2.58
C MET A 69 -11.99 -14.17 -1.55
N ASN A 70 -11.98 -15.00 -0.50
CA ASN A 70 -13.06 -15.05 0.50
C ASN A 70 -13.20 -13.76 1.32
N ASP A 71 -12.10 -13.08 1.62
CA ASP A 71 -12.10 -11.76 2.27
C ASP A 71 -11.17 -10.79 1.52
N PRO A 72 -11.72 -9.99 0.59
CA PRO A 72 -10.96 -9.01 -0.17
C PRO A 72 -10.77 -7.67 0.56
N THR A 73 -11.23 -7.53 1.81
CA THR A 73 -11.32 -6.22 2.49
C THR A 73 -9.97 -5.51 2.59
N LEU A 74 -8.89 -6.25 2.90
CA LEU A 74 -7.52 -5.72 3.00
C LEU A 74 -6.97 -5.23 1.64
N TYR A 75 -7.57 -5.67 0.53
CA TYR A 75 -7.11 -5.42 -0.83
C TYR A 75 -8.01 -4.41 -1.58
N MET A 76 -8.87 -3.69 -0.85
CA MET A 76 -9.74 -2.67 -1.45
C MET A 76 -9.01 -1.37 -1.76
N THR A 77 -7.91 -1.09 -1.04
CA THR A 77 -7.03 0.04 -1.31
C THR A 77 -5.57 -0.42 -1.21
N ALA A 78 -4.69 0.31 -1.88
CA ALA A 78 -3.26 0.10 -1.74
C ALA A 78 -2.52 1.44 -1.80
N ARG A 79 -1.43 1.56 -1.06
CA ARG A 79 -0.48 2.65 -1.25
C ARG A 79 0.39 2.40 -2.49
N THR A 80 0.61 3.45 -3.26
CA THR A 80 1.48 3.43 -4.44
C THR A 80 2.50 4.55 -4.39
N SER A 81 3.65 4.32 -5.02
CA SER A 81 4.70 5.33 -5.22
C SER A 81 5.19 5.26 -6.67
N PRO A 82 5.37 6.40 -7.35
CA PRO A 82 5.92 6.42 -8.71
C PRO A 82 7.39 5.99 -8.80
N MET A 83 8.15 6.10 -7.70
CA MET A 83 9.59 5.79 -7.70
C MET A 83 9.95 4.74 -6.66
N ALA A 84 9.83 5.06 -5.37
CA ALA A 84 10.21 4.16 -4.29
C ALA A 84 9.51 4.53 -2.99
N MET A 85 9.25 3.52 -2.18
CA MET A 85 8.61 3.63 -0.87
C MET A 85 9.18 2.60 0.10
N THR A 86 9.36 3.00 1.36
CA THR A 86 9.91 2.16 2.41
C THR A 86 9.07 2.26 3.67
N TYR A 87 8.61 1.11 4.18
CA TYR A 87 8.04 1.00 5.51
C TYR A 87 9.12 0.60 6.51
N TYR A 88 9.10 1.21 7.69
CA TYR A 88 10.04 0.96 8.77
C TYR A 88 9.29 0.44 9.99
N GLY A 89 9.68 -0.73 10.50
CA GLY A 89 9.33 -1.13 11.87
C GLY A 89 10.26 -0.46 12.86
N LEU A 90 9.72 0.23 13.86
CA LEU A 90 10.50 0.97 14.85
C LEU A 90 10.60 0.20 16.15
N CYS A 91 11.71 0.40 16.87
CA CYS A 91 11.94 -0.19 18.20
C CYS A 91 11.84 -1.74 18.22
N LEU A 92 12.13 -2.39 17.09
CA LEU A 92 12.23 -3.85 17.01
C LEU A 92 13.45 -4.34 17.78
N GLN A 93 13.27 -5.41 18.56
CA GLN A 93 14.35 -6.04 19.31
C GLN A 93 15.28 -6.83 18.37
N SER A 94 16.51 -7.08 18.79
CA SER A 94 17.38 -7.97 18.00
C SER A 94 16.80 -9.39 18.01
N GLY A 95 16.61 -9.97 16.82
CA GLY A 95 16.05 -11.31 16.67
C GLY A 95 15.71 -11.65 15.23
N SER A 96 15.18 -12.86 15.03
CA SER A 96 14.67 -13.30 13.74
C SER A 96 13.20 -12.92 13.60
N TYR A 97 12.83 -12.44 12.42
CA TYR A 97 11.48 -11.99 12.10
C TYR A 97 10.90 -12.78 10.94
N SER A 98 9.63 -13.13 11.04
CA SER A 98 8.84 -13.57 9.89
C SER A 98 8.16 -12.35 9.30
N VAL A 99 8.42 -12.08 8.02
CA VAL A 99 7.82 -10.97 7.28
C VAL A 99 6.86 -11.54 6.24
N SER A 100 5.59 -11.17 6.34
CA SER A 100 4.56 -11.54 5.39
C SER A 100 4.14 -10.32 4.60
N LEU A 101 4.21 -10.41 3.27
CA LEU A 101 3.80 -9.33 2.36
C LEU A 101 2.58 -9.77 1.57
N HIS A 102 1.56 -8.92 1.53
CA HIS A 102 0.28 -9.19 0.88
C HIS A 102 0.17 -8.34 -0.38
N PHE A 103 0.03 -9.00 -1.53
CA PHE A 103 -0.09 -8.35 -2.83
C PHE A 103 -1.34 -8.82 -3.57
N ALA A 104 -1.99 -7.90 -4.27
CA ALA A 104 -3.04 -8.18 -5.25
C ALA A 104 -2.97 -7.13 -6.35
N GLU A 105 -3.19 -7.52 -7.60
CA GLU A 105 -3.41 -6.55 -8.68
C GLU A 105 -4.85 -6.05 -8.61
N ILE A 106 -5.02 -4.74 -8.40
CA ILE A 106 -6.32 -4.13 -8.10
C ILE A 106 -6.77 -3.07 -9.12
N ILE A 107 -5.97 -2.76 -10.14
CA ILE A 107 -6.34 -1.81 -11.21
C ILE A 107 -6.42 -2.50 -12.57
N PHE A 108 -5.41 -3.30 -12.92
CA PHE A 108 -5.33 -3.96 -14.21
C PHE A 108 -6.17 -5.25 -14.17
N THR A 109 -7.31 -5.20 -14.84
CA THR A 109 -8.24 -6.31 -15.01
C THR A 109 -7.76 -7.25 -16.12
N ASP A 110 -7.80 -8.55 -15.82
CA ASP A 110 -7.65 -9.63 -16.79
C ASP A 110 -9.02 -10.05 -17.34
N ASP A 111 -9.82 -9.06 -17.75
CA ASP A 111 -11.14 -9.29 -18.33
C ASP A 111 -11.10 -9.16 -19.86
N GLN A 112 -12.09 -9.74 -20.52
CA GLN A 112 -12.17 -9.75 -21.99
C GLN A 112 -12.48 -8.36 -22.59
N THR A 113 -12.58 -7.32 -21.77
CA THR A 113 -12.81 -5.95 -22.24
C THR A 113 -11.54 -5.27 -22.72
N PHE A 114 -10.35 -5.82 -22.39
CA PHE A 114 -9.02 -5.26 -22.72
C PHE A 114 -8.87 -3.78 -22.32
N SER A 115 -9.65 -3.33 -21.33
CA SER A 115 -9.73 -1.92 -20.93
C SER A 115 -8.54 -1.47 -20.08
N SER A 116 -7.73 -2.41 -19.57
CA SER A 116 -6.56 -2.14 -18.75
C SER A 116 -5.38 -3.04 -19.12
N LEU A 117 -4.56 -2.59 -20.07
CA LEU A 117 -3.42 -3.35 -20.64
C LEU A 117 -2.10 -3.15 -19.88
N GLY A 118 -2.17 -2.76 -18.61
CA GLY A 118 -0.98 -2.41 -17.84
C GLY A 118 -0.36 -3.60 -17.10
N GLU A 119 0.93 -3.48 -16.83
CA GLU A 119 1.69 -4.41 -16.00
C GLU A 119 2.43 -3.61 -14.92
N ARG A 120 2.58 -4.17 -13.72
CA ARG A 120 3.44 -3.63 -12.67
C ARG A 120 4.53 -4.62 -12.31
N VAL A 121 5.77 -4.18 -12.45
CA VAL A 121 6.96 -4.92 -12.06
C VAL A 121 7.73 -4.06 -11.08
N PHE A 122 8.09 -4.62 -9.93
CA PHE A 122 8.85 -3.95 -8.88
C PHE A 122 9.69 -4.95 -8.10
N ASP A 123 10.77 -4.46 -7.49
CA ASP A 123 11.62 -5.24 -6.61
C ASP A 123 11.25 -4.99 -5.14
N VAL A 124 11.44 -6.01 -4.30
CA VAL A 124 11.27 -5.92 -2.85
C VAL A 124 12.59 -6.21 -2.17
N SER A 125 13.03 -5.31 -1.30
CA SER A 125 14.20 -5.48 -0.44
C SER A 125 13.78 -5.41 1.02
N ILE A 126 14.28 -6.33 1.84
CA ILE A 126 14.06 -6.40 3.29
C ILE A 126 15.43 -6.33 3.97
N GLN A 127 15.57 -5.51 5.02
CA GLN A 127 16.83 -5.23 5.74
C GLN A 127 16.70 -5.52 7.22
#